data_AF-A0A399XS56-F1
#
_entry.id   AF-A0A399XS56-F1
#
_cell.length_a   1.000
_cell.length_b   1.000
_cell.length_c   1.000
_cell.angle_alpha   90.00
_cell.angle_beta   90.00
_cell.angle_gamma   90.00
#
_symmetry.space_group_name_H-M   'P 1'
#
loop_
_entity.id
_entity.type
_entity.pdbx_description
1 polymer ?
#
loop_
_entity_poly.entity_id
_entity_poly.type
_entity_poly.pdbx_seq_one_letter_code
_entity_poly.pdbx_strand_id
1 'polypeptide(L)'
;MSETERDSIAELKAEVGELRERMAELNKKVLDAQLEAWRSRFDELDLQTHLGGMDLRDKVQPILDQLNDQWAKARAQLDEMGSGAGEAAKAINDAVQSAVDEFRAGFKKALEALRT
;
A
#
# COMPACT_ATOMS: atom_id res chain seq x y z
N MET A 1 1.36 -11.26 -45.60
CA MET A 1 1.25 -11.95 -44.31
C MET A 1 0.84 -13.37 -44.54
N SER A 2 1.68 -14.32 -44.15
CA SER A 2 1.39 -15.75 -44.19
C SER A 2 0.46 -16.16 -43.04
N GLU A 3 -0.14 -17.33 -43.16
CA GLU A 3 -0.98 -17.94 -42.12
C GLU A 3 -0.17 -18.19 -40.84
N THR A 4 1.07 -18.66 -40.99
CA THR A 4 2.04 -18.85 -39.90
C THR A 4 2.35 -17.55 -39.15
N GLU A 5 2.49 -16.42 -39.86
CA GLU A 5 2.70 -15.12 -39.22
C GLU A 5 1.47 -14.65 -38.42
N ARG A 6 0.25 -15.01 -38.83
CA ARG A 6 -0.98 -14.69 -38.07
C ARG A 6 -1.09 -15.52 -36.81
N ASP A 7 -0.77 -16.80 -36.89
CA ASP A 7 -0.84 -17.72 -35.75
C ASP A 7 0.17 -17.32 -34.66
N SER A 8 1.41 -17.00 -35.04
CA SER A 8 2.41 -16.49 -34.08
C SER A 8 2.00 -15.16 -33.43
N ILE A 9 1.35 -14.26 -34.18
CA ILE A 9 0.83 -13.00 -33.60
C ILE A 9 -0.31 -13.27 -32.60
N ALA A 10 -1.17 -14.25 -32.88
CA ALA A 10 -2.25 -14.62 -31.98
C ALA A 10 -1.72 -15.22 -30.68
N GLU A 11 -0.74 -16.11 -30.77
CA GLU A 11 -0.08 -16.74 -29.63
C GLU A 11 0.65 -15.71 -28.74
N LEU A 12 1.44 -14.81 -29.35
CA LEU A 12 2.11 -13.73 -28.62
C LEU A 12 1.12 -12.79 -27.93
N LYS A 13 -0.04 -12.51 -28.54
CA LYS A 13 -1.09 -11.70 -27.90
C LYS A 13 -1.69 -12.39 -26.68
N ALA A 14 -1.88 -13.71 -26.74
CA ALA A 14 -2.38 -14.49 -25.62
C ALA A 14 -1.36 -14.51 -24.46
N GLU A 15 -0.08 -14.74 -24.76
CA GLU A 15 0.99 -14.76 -23.76
C GLU A 15 1.17 -13.39 -23.09
N VAL A 16 1.09 -12.29 -23.86
CA VAL A 16 1.09 -10.93 -23.32
C VAL A 16 -0.11 -10.69 -22.40
N GLY A 17 -1.28 -11.26 -22.72
CA GLY A 17 -2.46 -11.22 -21.87
C GLY A 17 -2.22 -11.90 -20.53
N GLU A 18 -1.75 -13.13 -20.53
CA GLU A 18 -1.46 -13.89 -19.30
C GLU A 18 -0.39 -13.22 -18.43
N LEU A 19 0.67 -12.70 -19.05
CA LEU A 19 1.73 -11.99 -18.33
C LEU A 19 1.21 -10.73 -17.64
N ARG A 20 0.28 -10.01 -18.27
CA ARG A 20 -0.36 -8.83 -17.66
C ARG A 20 -1.20 -9.20 -16.45
N GLU A 21 -1.97 -10.29 -16.53
CA GLU A 21 -2.77 -10.77 -15.41
C GLU A 21 -1.88 -11.21 -14.24
N ARG A 22 -0.80 -11.96 -14.51
CA ARG A 22 0.17 -12.36 -13.48
C ARG A 22 0.86 -11.16 -12.83
N MET A 23 1.24 -10.14 -13.61
CA MET A 23 1.81 -8.92 -13.06
C MET A 23 0.81 -8.17 -12.17
N ALA A 24 -0.47 -8.10 -12.55
CA ALA A 24 -1.49 -7.47 -11.73
C ALA A 24 -1.69 -8.21 -10.40
N GLU A 25 -1.72 -9.55 -10.43
CA GLU A 25 -1.84 -10.38 -9.23
C GLU A 25 -0.63 -10.21 -8.29
N LEU A 26 0.59 -10.24 -8.84
CA LEU A 26 1.81 -10.03 -8.06
C LEU A 26 1.85 -8.65 -7.42
N ASN A 27 1.48 -7.60 -8.16
CA ASN A 27 1.41 -6.24 -7.62
C ASN A 27 0.39 -6.17 -6.48
N LYS A 28 -0.79 -6.79 -6.62
CA LYS A 28 -1.78 -6.86 -5.55
C LYS A 28 -1.21 -7.51 -4.29
N LYS A 29 -0.53 -8.66 -4.43
CA LYS A 29 0.11 -9.36 -3.30
C LYS A 29 1.21 -8.52 -2.62
N VAL A 30 2.02 -7.81 -3.40
CA VAL A 30 3.06 -6.92 -2.88
C VAL A 30 2.45 -5.77 -2.09
N LEU A 31 1.37 -5.16 -2.60
CA LEU A 31 0.67 -4.07 -1.90
C LEU A 31 -0.02 -4.56 -0.63
N ASP A 32 -0.65 -5.73 -0.68
CA ASP A 32 -1.28 -6.38 0.48
C ASP A 32 -0.25 -6.63 1.60
N ALA A 33 0.90 -7.22 1.25
CA ALA A 33 1.98 -7.47 2.21
C ALA A 33 2.57 -6.19 2.79
N GLN A 34 2.67 -5.11 1.99
CA GLN A 34 3.11 -3.81 2.49
C GLN A 34 2.11 -3.23 3.48
N LEU A 35 0.81 -3.22 3.15
CA LEU A 35 -0.24 -2.72 4.04
C LEU A 35 -0.27 -3.48 5.37
N GLU A 36 -0.08 -4.80 5.34
CA GLU A 36 -0.02 -5.62 6.56
C GLU A 36 1.21 -5.29 7.41
N ALA A 37 2.38 -5.11 6.79
CA ALA A 37 3.59 -4.70 7.49
C ALA A 37 3.44 -3.32 8.15
N TRP A 38 2.70 -2.40 7.52
CA TRP A 38 2.38 -1.11 8.12
C TRP A 38 1.40 -1.24 9.27
N ARG A 39 0.36 -2.07 9.14
CA ARG A 39 -0.59 -2.36 10.22
C ARG A 39 0.11 -2.83 11.49
N SER A 40 1.02 -3.80 11.36
CA SER A 40 1.79 -4.32 12.50
C SER A 40 2.63 -3.25 13.19
N ARG A 41 3.25 -2.34 12.42
CA ARG A 41 4.01 -1.21 12.98
C ARG A 41 3.11 -0.21 13.70
N PHE A 42 1.93 0.07 13.15
CA PHE A 42 0.94 0.93 13.83
C PHE A 42 0.49 0.34 15.15
N ASP A 43 0.18 -0.95 15.19
CA ASP A 43 -0.24 -1.64 16.41
C ASP A 43 0.82 -1.58 17.51
N GLU A 44 2.09 -1.77 17.14
CA GLU A 44 3.19 -1.65 18.09
C GLU A 44 3.31 -0.22 18.66
N LEU A 45 3.11 0.79 17.82
CA LEU A 45 3.18 2.19 18.24
C LEU A 45 1.98 2.62 19.06
N ASP A 46 0.78 2.16 18.74
CA ASP A 46 -0.42 2.41 19.54
C ASP A 46 -0.24 1.79 20.94
N LEU A 47 0.31 0.57 21.00
CA LEU A 47 0.60 -0.10 22.26
C LEU A 47 1.67 0.65 23.08
N GLN A 48 2.75 1.12 22.44
CA GLN A 48 3.77 1.95 23.11
C GLN A 48 3.20 3.31 23.57
N THR A 49 2.31 3.92 22.79
CA THR A 49 1.64 5.18 23.13
C THR A 49 0.70 4.99 24.31
N HIS A 50 -0.03 3.88 24.34
CA HIS A 50 -0.87 3.47 25.46
C HIS A 50 -0.07 3.22 26.74
N LEU A 51 1.16 2.74 26.63
CA LEU A 51 2.07 2.52 27.76
C LEU A 51 2.83 3.78 28.19
N GLY A 52 2.89 4.81 27.34
CA GLY A 52 3.51 6.10 27.68
C GLY A 52 2.60 7.02 28.49
N GLY A 53 3.18 8.13 28.97
CA GLY A 53 2.46 9.15 29.74
C GLY A 53 1.41 9.91 28.93
N MET A 54 0.51 10.63 29.62
CA MET A 54 -0.58 11.40 29.01
C MET A 54 -0.10 12.38 27.91
N ASP A 55 1.01 13.08 28.14
CA ASP A 55 1.57 14.04 27.16
C ASP A 55 2.02 13.40 25.85
N LEU A 56 2.50 12.14 25.90
CA LEU A 56 2.84 11.38 24.69
C LEU A 56 1.54 11.03 23.95
N ARG A 57 0.56 10.51 24.68
CA ARG A 57 -0.72 10.08 24.13
C ARG A 57 -1.43 11.22 23.42
N ASP A 58 -1.52 12.39 24.05
CA ASP A 58 -2.20 13.55 23.47
C ASP A 58 -1.53 14.06 22.18
N LYS A 59 -0.22 13.90 22.04
CA LYS A 59 0.54 14.30 20.83
C LYS A 59 0.52 13.24 19.73
N VAL A 60 0.47 11.96 20.09
CA VAL A 60 0.63 10.84 19.15
C VAL A 60 -0.71 10.26 18.70
N GLN A 61 -1.73 10.27 19.54
CA GLN A 61 -3.07 9.76 19.21
C GLN A 61 -3.66 10.36 17.92
N PRO A 62 -3.60 11.69 17.68
CA PRO A 62 -4.14 12.27 16.46
C PRO A 62 -3.40 11.79 15.19
N ILE A 63 -2.11 11.49 15.33
CA ILE A 63 -1.29 10.96 14.23
C ILE A 63 -1.71 9.50 13.96
N LEU A 64 -1.88 8.69 15.01
CA LEU A 64 -2.36 7.31 14.91
C LEU A 64 -3.75 7.23 14.26
N ASP A 65 -4.67 8.12 14.62
CA ASP A 65 -6.01 8.17 14.05
C ASP A 65 -5.96 8.48 12.53
N GLN A 66 -5.16 9.47 12.12
CA GLN A 66 -4.96 9.80 10.70
C GLN A 66 -4.40 8.63 9.90
N LEU A 67 -3.50 7.85 10.51
CA LEU A 67 -2.88 6.70 9.86
C LEU A 67 -3.85 5.55 9.69
N ASN A 68 -4.72 5.33 10.67
CA ASN A 68 -5.75 4.31 10.60
C ASN A 68 -6.74 4.61 9.46
N ASP A 69 -7.12 5.87 9.31
CA ASP A 69 -7.96 6.35 8.21
C ASP A 69 -7.29 6.18 6.83
N GLN A 70 -6.01 6.52 6.71
CA GLN A 70 -5.27 6.34 5.46
C GLN A 70 -5.10 4.86 5.10
N TRP A 71 -4.79 4.02 6.09
CA TRP A 71 -4.69 2.57 5.90
C TRP A 71 -6.02 1.97 5.43
N ALA A 72 -7.14 2.35 6.07
CA ALA A 72 -8.46 1.87 5.69
C ALA A 72 -8.84 2.26 4.25
N LYS A 73 -8.51 3.49 3.83
CA LYS A 73 -8.70 3.96 2.45
C LYS A 73 -7.85 3.16 1.46
N ALA A 74 -6.58 2.95 1.76
CA ALA A 74 -5.69 2.18 0.90
C ALA A 74 -6.13 0.70 0.78
N ARG A 75 -6.60 0.10 1.88
CA ARG A 75 -7.14 -1.25 1.88
C ARG A 75 -8.38 -1.36 0.99
N ALA A 76 -9.34 -0.43 1.14
CA ALA A 76 -10.53 -0.41 0.31
C ALA A 76 -10.20 -0.26 -1.19
N GLN A 77 -9.26 0.62 -1.54
CA GLN A 77 -8.80 0.80 -2.92
C GLN A 77 -8.13 -0.46 -3.49
N LEU A 78 -7.36 -1.19 -2.68
CA LEU A 78 -6.73 -2.44 -3.09
C LEU A 78 -7.76 -3.56 -3.31
N ASP A 79 -8.81 -3.61 -2.49
CA ASP A 79 -9.88 -4.61 -2.60
C ASP A 79 -10.77 -4.36 -3.83
N GLU A 80 -11.04 -3.10 -4.15
CA GLU A 80 -11.75 -2.68 -5.37
C GLU A 80 -10.92 -2.89 -6.66
N MET A 81 -9.61 -3.15 -6.53
CA MET A 81 -8.73 -3.39 -7.67
C MET A 81 -8.98 -4.78 -8.31
N GLY A 82 -9.61 -4.77 -9.49
CA GLY A 82 -9.82 -5.93 -10.36
C GLY A 82 -8.64 -6.23 -11.30
N SER A 83 -8.69 -7.38 -11.97
CA SER A 83 -7.58 -8.00 -12.72
C SER A 83 -7.14 -7.28 -14.02
N GLY A 84 -7.73 -6.13 -14.38
CA GLY A 84 -7.55 -5.52 -15.71
C GLY A 84 -6.95 -4.11 -15.75
N ALA A 85 -6.65 -3.49 -14.60
CA ALA A 85 -6.37 -2.05 -14.54
C ALA A 85 -4.92 -1.76 -14.16
N GLY A 86 -3.98 -1.90 -15.11
CA GLY A 86 -2.56 -1.59 -14.89
C GLY A 86 -2.30 -0.15 -14.43
N GLU A 87 -3.11 0.82 -14.90
CA GLU A 87 -3.06 2.21 -14.44
C GLU A 87 -3.62 2.40 -13.03
N ALA A 88 -4.69 1.66 -12.67
CA ALA A 88 -5.20 1.67 -11.30
C ALA A 88 -4.20 1.02 -10.33
N ALA A 89 -3.53 -0.05 -10.75
CA ALA A 89 -2.47 -0.69 -9.95
C ALA A 89 -1.30 0.25 -9.69
N LYS A 90 -0.89 1.03 -10.69
CA LYS A 90 0.14 2.06 -10.52
C LYS A 90 -0.34 3.18 -9.57
N ALA A 91 -1.55 3.69 -9.76
CA ALA A 91 -2.11 4.73 -8.91
C ALA A 91 -2.25 4.28 -7.45
N ILE A 92 -2.66 3.03 -7.21
CA ILE A 92 -2.75 2.45 -5.87
C ILE A 92 -1.34 2.28 -5.28
N ASN A 93 -0.37 1.81 -6.06
CA ASN A 93 1.02 1.72 -5.58
C ASN A 93 1.57 3.10 -5.17
N ASP A 94 1.36 4.13 -5.99
CA ASP A 94 1.81 5.49 -5.69
C ASP A 94 1.09 6.06 -4.46
N ALA A 95 -0.21 5.80 -4.31
CA ALA A 95 -1.00 6.21 -3.15
C ALA A 95 -0.55 5.53 -1.85
N VAL A 96 -0.29 4.21 -1.90
CA VAL A 96 0.26 3.45 -0.76
C VAL A 96 1.64 3.99 -0.40
N GLN A 97 2.51 4.22 -1.39
CA GLN A 97 3.86 4.73 -1.14
C GLN A 97 3.85 6.15 -0.54
N SER A 98 2.94 7.02 -0.99
CA SER A 98 2.75 8.36 -0.41
C SER A 98 2.26 8.30 1.03
N ALA A 99 1.25 7.48 1.33
CA ALA A 99 0.73 7.31 2.70
C ALA A 99 1.82 6.81 3.67
N VAL A 100 2.70 5.94 3.16
CA VAL A 100 3.85 5.42 3.89
C VAL A 100 4.88 6.49 4.21
N ASP A 101 5.19 7.36 3.26
CA ASP A 101 6.18 8.42 3.46
C ASP A 101 5.65 9.52 4.39
N GLU A 102 4.36 9.87 4.27
CA GLU A 102 3.65 10.73 5.22
C GLU A 102 3.69 10.16 6.63
N PHE A 103 3.47 8.85 6.77
CA PHE A 103 3.55 8.18 8.06
C PHE A 103 4.95 8.27 8.67
N ARG A 104 5.99 7.88 7.92
CA ARG A 104 7.38 7.94 8.41
C ARG A 104 7.73 9.33 8.91
N ALA A 105 7.27 10.37 8.20
CA ALA A 105 7.47 11.75 8.61
C ALA A 105 6.71 12.10 9.91
N GLY A 106 5.44 11.69 10.04
CA GLY A 106 4.65 11.89 11.25
C GLY A 106 5.23 11.19 12.47
N PHE A 107 5.64 9.93 12.31
CA PHE A 107 6.25 9.14 13.37
C PHE A 107 7.59 9.73 13.85
N LYS A 108 8.44 10.17 12.91
CA LYS A 108 9.71 10.81 13.25
C LYS A 108 9.49 12.09 14.08
N LYS A 109 8.53 12.93 13.69
CA LYS A 109 8.18 14.15 14.43
C LYS A 109 7.69 13.84 15.85
N ALA A 110 6.85 12.81 15.99
CA ALA A 110 6.39 12.34 17.30
C ALA A 110 7.56 11.90 18.21
N LEU A 111 8.52 11.14 17.67
CA LEU A 111 9.71 10.73 18.41
C LEU A 111 10.61 11.92 18.80
N GLU A 112 10.77 12.91 17.92
CA GLU A 112 11.55 14.12 18.22
C GLU A 112 10.92 14.94 19.34
N ALA A 113 9.58 15.08 19.35
CA ALA A 113 8.84 15.81 20.37
C ALA A 113 8.89 15.17 21.78
N LEU A 114 9.43 13.96 21.91
CA LEU A 114 9.64 13.25 23.18
C LEU A 114 11.04 13.32 23.73
N ARG A 115 12.01 13.71 22.88
CA ARG A 115 13.41 13.88 23.27
C ARG A 115 13.74 15.31 23.72
N THR A 116 12.78 16.22 23.65
CA THR A 116 12.88 17.63 24.05
C THR A 116 12.02 17.90 25.27
#